data_AF-K2ANC8-F1
#
_entry.id   AF-K2ANC8-F1
#
_cell.length_a   1.000
_cell.length_b   1.000
_cell.length_c   1.000
_cell.angle_alpha   90.00
_cell.angle_beta   90.00
_cell.angle_gamma   90.00
#
_symmetry.space_group_name_H-M   'P 1'
#
loop_
_entity.id
_entity.type
_entity.pdbx_description
1 polymer ?
#
loop_
_entity_poly.entity_id
_entity_poly.type
_entity_poly.pdbx_seq_one_letter_code
_entity_poly.pdbx_strand_id
1 'polypeptide(L)' 'LRANIDFAIATGHTTYGCVGVKVWLFHGEVLSERDAERYQSKIKGSSISDDDKANENSAN' A
#
# COMPACT_ATOMS: atom_id res chain seq x y z
N LEU A 1 -3.07 -3.41 -17.11
CA LEU A 1 -3.48 -2.23 -16.31
C LEU A 1 -3.56 -2.66 -14.84
N ARG A 2 -2.49 -2.46 -14.06
CA ARG A 2 -2.38 -2.95 -12.67
C ARG A 2 -2.38 -1.83 -11.63
N ALA A 3 -2.30 -0.57 -12.04
CA ALA A 3 -2.29 0.56 -11.12
C ALA A 3 -3.73 0.95 -10.76
N ASN A 4 -4.00 1.13 -9.47
CA ASN A 4 -5.22 1.78 -9.01
C ASN A 4 -4.99 3.30 -9.02
N ILE A 5 -5.59 3.99 -9.97
CA ILE A 5 -5.42 5.44 -10.16
C ILE A 5 -6.78 6.10 -10.28
N ASP A 6 -7.06 7.05 -9.39
CA ASP A 6 -8.20 7.94 -9.52
C ASP A 6 -7.82 9.17 -10.34
N PHE A 7 -8.75 9.62 -11.18
CA PHE A 7 -8.59 10.79 -12.04
C PHE A 7 -9.73 11.79 -11.79
N ALA A 8 -9.37 13.06 -11.63
CA ALA A 8 -10.33 14.14 -11.49
C ALA A 8 -9.89 15.39 -12.24
N ILE A 9 -10.88 16.16 -12.69
CA ILE A 9 -10.70 17.46 -13.33
C ILE A 9 -11.52 18.48 -12.54
N ALA A 10 -10.96 19.66 -12.32
CA ALA A 10 -11.65 20.81 -11.76
C ALA A 10 -11.30 22.09 -12.53
N THR A 11 -12.17 23.10 -12.47
CA THR A 11 -11.92 24.41 -13.04
C THR A 11 -12.13 25.50 -11.99
N GLY A 12 -11.07 26.24 -11.68
CA GLY A 12 -11.14 27.39 -10.78
C GLY A 12 -11.50 28.65 -11.56
N HIS A 13 -12.55 29.35 -11.15
CA HIS A 13 -12.97 30.62 -11.75
C HIS A 13 -12.40 31.78 -10.93
N THR A 14 -11.72 32.71 -11.59
CA THR A 14 -11.09 33.89 -11.00
C THR A 14 -11.55 35.16 -11.70
N THR A 15 -11.28 36.32 -11.11
CA THR A 15 -11.61 37.64 -11.69
C THR A 15 -10.98 37.88 -13.07
N TYR A 16 -9.89 37.18 -13.40
CA TYR A 16 -9.17 37.34 -14.67
C TYR A 16 -9.34 36.16 -15.63
N GLY A 17 -10.19 35.18 -15.31
CA GLY A 17 -10.44 34.02 -16.17
C GLY A 17 -10.50 32.70 -15.41
N CYS A 18 -10.31 31.59 -16.13
CA CYS A 18 -10.43 30.24 -15.59
C CYS A 18 -9.10 29.48 -15.62
N VAL A 19 -8.83 28.70 -14.57
CA VAL A 19 -7.67 27.81 -14.48
C VAL A 19 -8.15 26.36 -14.42
N GLY A 20 -7.68 25.53 -15.35
CA GLY A 20 -7.96 24.10 -15.36
C GLY A 20 -6.96 23.34 -14.49
N VAL A 21 -7.47 22.44 -13.65
CA VAL A 21 -6.67 21.56 -12.78
C VAL A 21 -6.98 20.11 -13.13
N LYS A 22 -5.93 19.30 -13.31
CA LYS A 22 -6.02 17.85 -13.52
C LYS A 22 -5.24 17.16 -12.43
N VAL A 23 -5.86 16.18 -11.77
CA VAL A 23 -5.28 15.46 -10.65
C VAL A 23 -5.33 13.96 -10.92
N TRP A 24 -4.23 13.29 -10.60
CA TRP A 24 -4.10 11.83 -10.59
C TRP A 24 -3.65 11.40 -9.20
N LEU A 25 -4.41 10.50 -8.57
CA LEU A 25 -4.11 9.94 -7.25
C LEU A 25 -3.75 8.47 -7.42
N PHE A 26 -2.52 8.10 -7.07
CA PHE A 26 -2.07 6.71 -7.12
C PHE A 26 -2.30 6.01 -5.78
N HIS A 27 -3.14 4.98 -5.80
CA HIS A 27 -3.49 4.19 -4.62
C HIS A 27 -2.69 2.89 -4.49
N GLY A 28 -1.68 2.68 -5.34
CA GLY A 28 -0.86 1.47 -5.36
C GLY A 28 -1.19 0.53 -6.51
N GLU A 29 -0.56 -0.64 -6.51
CA GLU A 29 -0.82 -1.69 -7.48
C GLU A 29 -1.92 -2.64 -6.98
N VAL A 30 -2.82 -3.02 -7.90
CA VAL A 30 -3.78 -4.11 -7.72
C VAL A 30 -3.01 -5.42 -7.82
N LEU A 31 -2.72 -6.02 -6.65
CA LEU A 31 -2.17 -7.36 -6.53
C LEU A 31 -3.31 -8.38 -6.61
N SER A 32 -3.10 -9.48 -7.33
CA SER A 32 -4.02 -10.62 -7.26
C SER A 32 -3.98 -11.22 -5.85
N GLU A 33 -5.04 -11.88 -5.38
CA GLU A 33 -5.06 -12.55 -4.06
C GLU A 33 -3.83 -13.44 -3.86
N ARG A 34 -3.47 -14.21 -4.90
CA ARG A 34 -2.27 -15.06 -4.90
C ARG A 34 -0.97 -14.26 -4.72
N ASP A 35 -0.86 -13.09 -5.35
CA ASP A 35 0.33 -12.24 -5.23
C ASP A 35 0.38 -11.56 -3.85
N ALA A 36 -0.77 -11.18 -3.30
CA ALA A 36 -0.89 -10.58 -1.97
C ALA A 36 -0.53 -11.60 -0.86
N GLU A 37 -1.04 -12.83 -0.95
CA GLU A 37 -0.69 -13.94 -0.03
C GLU A 37 0.82 -14.24 -0.07
N ARG A 38 1.42 -14.24 -1.27
CA ARG A 38 2.87 -14.45 -1.44
C ARG A 38 3.72 -13.34 -0.81
N TYR A 39 3.22 -12.11 -0.80
CA TYR A 39 3.89 -10.98 -0.15
C TYR A 39 3.76 -11.08 1.38
N GLN A 40 2.56 -11.38 1.90
CA GLN A 40 2.32 -11.54 3.34
C GLN A 40 3.13 -12.70 3.94
N SER A 41 3.23 -13.83 3.23
CA SER A 41 4.03 -14.99 3.66
C SER A 41 5.53 -14.68 3.72
N LYS A 42 6.06 -13.84 2.83
CA LYS A 42 7.45 -13.35 2.91
C LYS A 42 7.70 -12.45 4.13
N ILE A 43 6.74 -11.60 4.48
CA ILE A 43 6.87 -10.72 5.66
C ILE A 43 6.81 -11.54 6.95
N LYS A 44 5.88 -12.49 7.04
CA LYS A 44 5.70 -13.32 8.24
C LYS A 44 6.88 -14.27 8.52
N GLY A 45 7.57 -14.75 7.48
CA GLY A 45 8.77 -15.57 7.64
C GLY A 45 10.04 -14.80 8.04
N SER A 46 9.99 -13.45 8.05
CA SER A 46 11.14 -12.61 8.41
C SER A 46 11.09 -12.05 9.84
N SER A 47 9.92 -12.09 10.50
CA SER A 47 9.82 -11.90 11.95
C SER A 47 10.12 -13.23 12.63
N ILE A 48 11.21 -13.28 13.41
CA ILE A 48 11.54 -14.40 14.29
C ILE A 48 10.27 -14.89 15.01
N SER A 49 10.00 -16.19 14.94
CA SER A 49 8.88 -16.82 15.62
C SER A 49 8.98 -16.55 17.12
N ASP A 50 7.92 -15.98 17.71
CA ASP A 50 7.84 -15.79 19.17
C ASP A 50 7.90 -17.13 19.93
N ASP A 51 7.69 -18.26 19.25
CA ASP A 51 7.82 -19.62 19.77
C ASP A 51 9.27 -20.01 20.13
N ASP A 52 10.29 -19.38 19.52
CA ASP A 52 11.70 -19.68 19.83
C ASP A 52 12.17 -19.03 21.15
N LYS A 53 11.47 -18.01 21.65
CA LYS A 53 11.84 -17.29 22.90
C LYS A 53 11.40 -17.98 24.19
N ALA A 54 10.51 -18.97 24.12
CA ALA A 54 10.00 -19.66 25.29
C ALA A 54 10.96 -20.73 25.85
N ASN A 55 11.94 -21.18 25.06
CA ASN A 55 12.87 -22.25 25.45
C ASN A 55 14.07 -21.76 26.29
N GLU A 56 14.35 -20.46 26.33
CA GLU A 56 15.57 -19.94 26.99
C GLU A 56 15.42 -19.72 28.50
N ASN A 57 14.20 -19.70 29.03
CA ASN A 57 13.93 -19.41 30.45
C ASN A 57 13.72 -20.64 31.35
N SER A 58 13.92 -21.87 30.85
CA SER A 58 13.81 -23.09 31.68
C SER A 58 15.15 -23.64 32.20
N ALA A 59 16.26 -22.98 31.87
CA ALA A 59 17.62 -23.47 32.14
C ALA A 59 18.40 -22.68 33.21
N ASN A 60 17.74 -21.84 34.02
CA ASN A 60 18.35 -21.19 35.20
C ASN A 60 17.55 -21.46 36.47
#